data_AF-A0A1B6HA90-F1
#
_entry.id   AF-A0A1B6HA90-F1
#
_cell.length_a   1.000
_cell.length_b   1.000
_cell.length_c   1.000
_cell.angle_alpha   90.00
_cell.angle_beta   90.00
_cell.angle_gamma   90.00
#
_symmetry.space_group_name_H-M   'P 1'
#
loop_
_entity.id
_entity.type
_entity.pdbx_description
1 polymer ?
#
loop_
_entity_poly.entity_id
_entity_poly.type
_entity_poly.pdbx_seq_one_letter_code
_entity_poly.pdbx_strand_id
1 'polypeptide(L)'
;WSTTNPYSSVARTESYSDTKMRWYLLIDKYGSDRKKFRKVAQKESLLEKGIPLALKGRIWRDLAYVENSADYDALSRMECKYEYQIHVDVQRTFRHHFLFFEEYGKGQA
;
A
#
# COMPACT_ATOMS: atom_id res chain seq x y z
N TRP A 1 27.38 26.64 5.17
CA TRP A 1 26.35 27.26 4.34
C TRP A 1 25.88 26.23 3.32
N SER A 2 24.80 25.50 3.63
CA SER A 2 24.23 24.52 2.70
C SER A 2 23.21 25.23 1.82
N THR A 3 23.57 25.44 0.55
CA THR A 3 22.72 26.08 -0.45
C THR A 3 21.61 25.12 -0.87
N THR A 4 20.44 25.19 -0.25
CA THR A 4 19.24 24.50 -0.75
C THR A 4 18.84 25.14 -2.08
N ASN A 5 19.07 24.42 -3.19
CA ASN A 5 18.66 24.86 -4.52
C ASN A 5 17.10 24.85 -4.62
N PRO A 6 16.45 26.03 -4.74
CA PRO A 6 14.99 26.12 -4.77
C PRO A 6 14.38 25.43 -6.00
N TYR A 7 15.13 25.28 -7.09
CA TYR A 7 14.69 24.56 -8.30
C TYR A 7 14.53 23.06 -8.10
N SER A 8 15.17 22.47 -7.08
CA SER A 8 15.03 21.04 -6.80
C SER A 8 13.63 20.68 -6.29
N SER A 9 12.92 21.62 -5.67
CA SER A 9 11.57 21.41 -5.14
C SER A 9 10.52 21.39 -6.25
N VAL A 10 10.62 22.34 -7.19
CA VAL A 10 9.69 22.52 -8.32
C VAL A 10 9.75 21.35 -9.30
N ALA A 11 10.95 20.91 -9.67
CA ALA A 11 11.14 19.73 -10.53
C ALA A 11 10.61 18.43 -9.89
N ARG A 12 10.73 18.30 -8.56
CA ARG A 12 10.21 17.15 -7.82
C ARG A 12 8.68 17.11 -7.82
N THR A 13 8.04 18.27 -7.67
CA THR A 13 6.57 18.39 -7.70
C THR A 13 5.98 18.11 -9.09
N GLU A 14 6.62 18.56 -10.17
CA GLU A 14 6.17 18.26 -11.54
C GLU A 14 6.29 16.75 -11.86
N SER A 15 7.42 16.14 -11.49
CA SER A 15 7.66 14.70 -11.67
C SER A 15 6.67 13.83 -10.87
N TYR A 16 6.33 14.25 -9.65
CA TYR A 16 5.33 13.56 -8.82
C TYR A 16 3.91 13.68 -9.39
N SER A 17 3.56 14.87 -9.89
CA SER A 17 2.27 15.11 -10.56
C SER A 17 2.10 14.23 -11.80
N ASP A 18 3.14 14.15 -12.64
CA ASP A 18 3.16 13.28 -13.82
C ASP A 18 3.01 11.79 -13.43
N THR A 19 3.77 11.35 -12.42
CA THR A 19 3.68 9.96 -11.93
C THR A 19 2.29 9.62 -11.38
N LYS A 20 1.71 10.53 -10.58
CA LYS A 20 0.35 10.36 -10.04
C LYS A 20 -0.70 10.27 -11.16
N MET A 21 -0.60 11.13 -12.18
CA MET A 21 -1.50 11.12 -13.32
C MET A 21 -1.40 9.79 -14.10
N ARG A 22 -0.19 9.30 -14.36
CA ARG A 22 0.03 8.01 -15.02
C ARG A 22 -0.62 6.84 -14.27
N TRP A 23 -0.53 6.83 -12.94
CA TRP A 23 -1.24 5.83 -12.13
C TRP A 23 -2.75 5.89 -12.32
N TYR A 24 -3.36 7.08 -12.35
CA TYR A 24 -4.80 7.21 -12.64
C TYR A 24 -5.16 6.72 -14.04
N LEU A 25 -4.41 7.11 -15.07
CA LEU A 25 -4.65 6.67 -16.45
C LEU A 25 -4.57 5.14 -16.56
N LEU A 26 -3.60 4.53 -15.89
CA LEU A 26 -3.42 3.08 -15.89
C LEU A 26 -4.59 2.37 -15.20
N ILE A 27 -5.01 2.90 -14.05
CA ILE A 27 -6.15 2.40 -13.28
C ILE A 27 -7.45 2.50 -14.07
N ASP A 28 -7.67 3.63 -14.76
CA ASP A 28 -8.88 3.86 -15.56
C ASP A 28 -8.93 2.91 -16.77
N LYS A 29 -7.81 2.76 -17.47
CA LYS A 29 -7.72 1.95 -18.68
C LYS A 29 -7.72 0.44 -18.43
N TYR A 30 -7.12 -0.03 -17.34
CA TYR A 30 -6.90 -1.46 -17.08
C TYR A 30 -7.42 -1.94 -15.72
N GLY A 31 -8.16 -1.13 -14.97
CA GLY A 31 -8.58 -1.46 -13.60
C GLY A 31 -9.38 -2.77 -13.46
N SER A 32 -10.04 -3.22 -14.53
CA SER A 32 -10.73 -4.52 -14.59
C SER A 32 -9.84 -5.67 -15.08
N ASP A 33 -8.76 -5.38 -15.81
CA ASP A 33 -7.82 -6.36 -16.36
C ASP A 33 -6.49 -6.32 -15.61
N ARG A 34 -6.47 -6.98 -14.45
CA ARG A 34 -5.31 -7.02 -13.55
C ARG A 34 -4.03 -7.53 -14.20
N LYS A 35 -4.14 -8.47 -15.16
CA LYS A 35 -2.97 -9.01 -15.89
C LYS A 35 -2.35 -7.93 -16.77
N LYS A 36 -3.16 -7.21 -17.56
CA LYS A 36 -2.67 -6.09 -18.36
C LYS A 36 -2.17 -4.94 -17.50
N PHE A 37 -2.90 -4.60 -16.43
CA PHE A 37 -2.49 -3.59 -15.47
C PHE A 37 -1.07 -3.83 -14.93
N ARG A 38 -0.80 -5.04 -14.41
CA ARG A 38 0.53 -5.43 -13.89
C ARG A 38 1.61 -5.32 -14.96
N LYS A 39 1.35 -5.84 -16.16
CA LYS A 39 2.31 -5.84 -17.28
C LYS A 39 2.70 -4.42 -17.68
N VAL A 40 1.74 -3.51 -17.79
CA VAL A 40 1.99 -2.12 -18.20
C VAL A 40 2.66 -1.34 -17.06
N ALA A 41 2.22 -1.50 -15.81
CA ALA A 41 2.86 -0.87 -14.65
C ALA A 41 4.37 -1.19 -14.56
N GLN A 42 4.72 -2.45 -14.85
CA GLN A 42 6.11 -2.91 -14.86
C GLN A 42 6.88 -2.37 -16.07
N LYS A 43 6.28 -2.42 -17.27
CA LYS A 43 6.91 -1.89 -18.49
C LYS A 43 7.22 -0.39 -18.40
N GLU A 44 6.39 0.39 -17.70
CA GLU A 44 6.54 1.84 -17.57
C GLU A 44 7.43 2.27 -16.38
N SER A 45 8.03 1.30 -15.66
CA SER A 45 8.81 1.54 -14.43
C SER A 45 8.04 2.36 -13.37
N LEU A 46 6.71 2.29 -13.36
CA LEU A 46 5.90 3.09 -12.41
C LEU A 46 6.10 2.66 -10.97
N LEU A 47 6.40 1.38 -10.75
CA LEU A 47 6.72 0.85 -9.42
C LEU A 47 7.99 1.46 -8.84
N GLU A 48 9.03 1.60 -9.66
CA GLU A 48 10.33 2.18 -9.27
C GLU A 48 10.21 3.68 -8.98
N LYS A 49 9.33 4.38 -9.72
CA LYS A 49 9.02 5.80 -9.51
C LYS A 49 8.17 6.06 -8.26
N GLY A 50 7.64 5.01 -7.66
CA GLY A 50 6.86 5.07 -6.43
C GLY A 50 5.34 5.14 -6.68
N ILE A 51 4.62 4.58 -5.72
CA ILE A 51 3.16 4.55 -5.70
C ILE A 51 2.65 5.72 -4.83
N PRO A 52 1.75 6.59 -5.35
CA PRO A 52 1.09 7.61 -4.54
C PRO A 52 0.38 7.01 -3.34
N LEU A 53 0.58 7.58 -2.15
CA LEU A 53 0.06 7.03 -0.89
C LEU A 53 -1.46 6.79 -0.93
N ALA A 54 -2.23 7.75 -1.48
CA ALA A 54 -3.68 7.65 -1.62
C ALA A 54 -4.14 6.48 -2.51
N LEU A 55 -3.28 5.97 -3.40
CA LEU A 55 -3.59 4.86 -4.31
C LEU A 55 -2.96 3.54 -3.87
N LYS A 56 -2.10 3.56 -2.85
CA LYS A 56 -1.26 2.43 -2.45
C LYS A 56 -2.07 1.16 -2.17
N GLY A 57 -3.14 1.27 -1.39
CA GLY A 57 -4.00 0.12 -1.07
C GLY A 57 -4.69 -0.48 -2.30
N ARG A 58 -5.16 0.34 -3.24
CA ARG A 58 -5.79 -0.14 -4.48
C ARG A 58 -4.78 -0.84 -5.37
N ILE A 59 -3.64 -0.19 -5.62
CA ILE A 59 -2.58 -0.71 -6.49
C ILE A 59 -2.04 -2.03 -5.93
N TRP A 60 -1.78 -2.11 -4.63
CA TRP A 60 -1.32 -3.36 -3.99
C TRP A 60 -2.34 -4.47 -4.12
N ARG A 61 -3.64 -4.20 -3.93
CA ARG A 61 -4.69 -5.20 -4.14
C ARG A 61 -4.72 -5.74 -5.57
N ASP A 62 -4.56 -4.89 -6.57
CA ASP A 62 -4.56 -5.33 -7.97
C ASP A 62 -3.26 -6.05 -8.37
N LEU A 63 -2.12 -5.62 -7.82
CA LEU A 63 -0.82 -6.26 -8.08
C LEU A 63 -0.66 -7.59 -7.34
N ALA A 64 -1.12 -7.69 -6.10
CA ALA A 64 -0.99 -8.89 -5.27
C ALA A 64 -2.23 -9.79 -5.34
N TYR A 65 -3.16 -9.52 -6.27
CA TYR A 65 -4.36 -10.34 -6.39
C TYR A 65 -4.00 -11.81 -6.62
N VAL A 66 -4.52 -12.63 -5.72
CA VAL A 66 -4.57 -14.07 -5.81
C VAL A 66 -6.03 -14.44 -5.59
N GLU A 67 -6.53 -15.34 -6.42
CA GLU A 67 -7.86 -15.90 -6.22
C GLU A 67 -7.87 -16.63 -4.88
N ASN A 68 -8.72 -16.18 -3.97
CA ASN A 68 -8.84 -16.73 -2.64
C ASN A 68 -10.31 -17.04 -2.38
N SER A 69 -10.62 -18.32 -2.17
CA SER A 69 -11.96 -18.81 -1.83
C SER A 69 -12.18 -18.94 -0.33
N ALA A 70 -11.18 -18.62 0.50
CA ALA A 70 -11.29 -18.72 1.93
C ALA A 70 -12.32 -17.73 2.48
N ASP A 71 -13.22 -18.25 3.32
CA ASP A 71 -14.17 -17.45 4.09
C ASP A 71 -13.46 -16.87 5.31
N TYR A 72 -13.10 -15.58 5.22
CA TYR A 72 -12.42 -14.88 6.30
C TYR A 72 -13.28 -14.84 7.59
N ASP A 73 -14.59 -14.66 7.46
CA ASP A 73 -15.48 -14.54 8.63
C ASP A 73 -15.57 -15.87 9.36
N ALA A 74 -15.63 -16.98 8.64
CA ALA A 74 -15.58 -18.32 9.23
C ALA A 74 -14.23 -18.56 9.92
N LEU A 75 -13.11 -18.26 9.26
CA LEU A 75 -11.76 -18.46 9.80
C LEU A 75 -11.47 -17.60 11.03
N SER A 76 -11.95 -16.35 11.05
CA SER A 76 -11.73 -15.41 12.17
C SER A 76 -12.36 -15.86 13.49
N ARG A 77 -13.34 -16.77 13.44
CA ARG A 77 -14.04 -17.31 14.62
C ARG A 77 -13.47 -18.63 15.10
N MET A 78 -12.51 -19.20 14.37
CA MET A 78 -11.84 -20.43 14.75
C MET A 78 -10.76 -20.16 15.80
N GLU A 79 -10.55 -21.13 16.69
CA GLU A 79 -9.48 -21.07 17.70
C GLU A 79 -8.10 -20.98 17.03
N CYS A 80 -7.25 -20.07 17.51
CA CYS A 80 -5.90 -19.89 17.00
C CYS A 80 -4.86 -20.41 18.01
N LYS A 81 -4.07 -21.42 17.60
CA LYS A 81 -3.04 -22.03 18.46
C LYS A 81 -1.81 -21.15 18.70
N TYR A 82 -1.77 -19.95 18.13
CA TYR A 82 -0.63 -19.03 18.14
C TYR A 82 -0.96 -17.66 18.74
N GLU A 83 -2.08 -17.54 19.46
CA GLU A 83 -2.55 -16.27 20.03
C GLU A 83 -1.49 -15.57 20.88
N TYR A 84 -0.75 -16.31 21.71
CA TYR A 84 0.30 -15.73 22.55
C TYR A 84 1.41 -15.07 21.72
N GLN A 85 1.93 -15.77 20.70
CA GLN A 85 2.99 -15.23 19.84
C GLN A 85 2.50 -14.01 19.06
N ILE A 86 1.28 -14.07 18.52
CA ILE A 86 0.67 -12.95 17.80
C ILE A 86 0.52 -11.75 18.74
N HIS A 87 0.00 -11.96 19.96
CA HIS A 87 -0.20 -10.91 20.93
C HIS A 87 1.10 -10.18 21.27
N VAL A 88 2.16 -10.91 21.59
CA VAL A 88 3.48 -10.31 21.90
C VAL A 88 4.00 -9.45 20.74
N ASP A 89 3.80 -9.91 19.49
CA ASP A 89 4.25 -9.18 18.31
C ASP A 89 3.38 -7.95 18.00
N VAL A 90 2.07 -8.04 18.19
CA VAL A 90 1.17 -6.88 18.09
C VAL A 90 1.59 -5.80 19.09
N GLN A 91 1.94 -6.17 20.33
CA GLN A 91 2.33 -5.23 21.38
C GLN A 91 3.64 -4.47 21.11
N ARG A 92 4.43 -4.88 20.12
CA ARG A 92 5.66 -4.19 19.69
C ARG A 92 5.59 -3.60 18.28
N THR A 93 4.48 -3.80 17.57
CA THR A 93 4.31 -3.38 16.17
C THR A 93 3.88 -1.92 16.09
N PHE A 94 4.76 -1.06 15.55
CA PHE A 94 4.50 0.37 15.27
C PHE A 94 3.86 1.14 16.43
N ARG A 95 4.31 0.94 17.68
CA ARG A 95 3.67 1.48 18.90
C ARG A 95 3.60 3.00 19.01
N HIS A 96 4.39 3.72 18.22
CA HIS A 96 4.33 5.18 18.15
C HIS A 96 3.48 5.70 16.97
N HIS A 97 2.93 4.81 16.15
CA HIS A 97 2.09 5.17 15.02
C HIS A 97 0.65 5.42 15.47
N PHE A 98 0.04 6.50 15.00
CA PHE A 98 -1.29 6.95 15.41
C PHE A 98 -2.44 5.93 15.20
N LEU A 99 -2.23 4.88 14.39
CA LEU A 99 -3.21 3.80 14.23
C LEU A 99 -3.05 2.66 15.23
N PHE A 100 -1.86 2.47 15.79
CA PHE A 100 -1.49 1.27 16.56
C PHE A 100 -0.95 1.59 17.95
N PHE A 101 -0.99 2.86 18.38
CA PHE A 101 -0.48 3.27 19.69
C PHE A 101 -1.38 2.81 20.84
N GLU A 102 -2.69 2.76 20.62
CA GLU A 102 -3.66 2.29 21.60
C GLU A 102 -3.66 0.76 21.65
N GLU A 103 -3.37 0.22 22.83
CA GLU A 103 -3.39 -1.21 23.07
C GLU A 103 -4.81 -1.76 22.98
N TYR A 104 -5.00 -2.82 22.19
CA TYR A 104 -6.32 -3.36 21.83
C TYR A 104 -7.27 -2.32 21.16
N GLY A 105 -6.73 -1.22 20.65
CA GLY A 105 -7.50 -0.24 19.88
C GLY A 105 -7.90 -0.78 18.51
N LYS A 106 -8.64 0.01 17.72
CA LYS A 106 -9.17 -0.41 16.41
C LYS A 106 -8.11 -0.92 15.41
N GLY A 107 -6.86 -0.47 15.53
CA GLY A 107 -5.76 -0.98 14.69
C GLY A 107 -5.18 -2.32 15.14
N GLN A 108 -5.56 -2.82 16.33
CA GLN A 108 -5.05 -4.04 16.95
C GLN A 108 -6.14 -5.09 17.26
N ALA A 109 -7.42 -4.73 17.17
CA ALA A 109 -8.57 -5.57 17.51
C ALA A 109 -9.16 -6.32 16.30
#